data_AF-A0A2V9E3J4-F1
#
_entry.id   AF-A0A2V9E3J4-F1
#
_cell.length_a   1.000
_cell.length_b   1.000
_cell.length_c   1.000
_cell.angle_alpha   90.00
_cell.angle_beta   90.00
_cell.angle_gamma   90.00
#
_symmetry.space_group_name_H-M   'P 1'
#
loop_
_entity.id
_entity.type
_entity.pdbx_description
1 polymer ?
#
loop_
_entity_poly.entity_id
_entity_poly.type
_entity_poly.pdbx_seq_one_letter_code
_entity_poly.pdbx_strand_id
1 'polypeptide(L)'
;MPKFVIEREIPGAGNLSDVELREISQKSVNVLKGMGPAIQWLHSYVTGDKVYCVYLAPDEAAVREHARRGGFPANRISAVRRLIDPTTAE
;
A
#
# COMPACT_ATOMS: atom_id res chain seq x y z
N MET A 1 -14.06 8.01 1.13
CA MET A 1 -13.27 7.10 0.27
C MET A 1 -12.82 5.92 1.12
N PRO A 2 -13.19 4.66 0.76
CA PRO A 2 -12.79 3.48 1.52
C PRO A 2 -11.28 3.38 1.75
N LYS A 3 -10.88 2.84 2.91
CA LYS A 3 -9.49 2.59 3.27
C LYS A 3 -9.18 1.11 3.13
N PHE A 4 -8.01 0.79 2.60
CA PHE A 4 -7.54 -0.57 2.40
C PHE A 4 -6.17 -0.76 3.06
N VAL A 5 -5.97 -1.92 3.67
CA VAL A 5 -4.66 -2.44 4.08
C VAL A 5 -4.27 -3.52 3.09
N ILE A 6 -3.09 -3.36 2.49
CA ILE A 6 -2.54 -4.26 1.48
C ILE A 6 -1.32 -4.96 2.07
N GLU A 7 -1.32 -6.29 2.03
CA GLU A 7 -0.15 -7.10 2.38
C GLU A 7 0.59 -7.47 1.09
N ARG A 8 1.89 -7.18 1.07
CA ARG A 8 2.78 -7.44 -0.05
C ARG A 8 3.94 -8.31 0.43
N GLU A 9 4.04 -9.51 -0.09
CA GLU A 9 5.16 -10.41 0.19
C GLU A 9 6.36 -10.01 -0.67
N ILE A 10 7.41 -9.54 -0.02
CA ILE A 10 8.66 -9.09 -0.63
C ILE A 10 9.77 -9.64 0.26
N PRO A 11 10.31 -10.84 -0.06
CA PRO A 11 11.36 -11.45 0.74
C PRO A 11 12.53 -10.49 0.96
N GLY A 12 12.96 -10.34 2.21
CA GLY A 12 14.04 -9.42 2.59
C GLY A 12 13.69 -7.93 2.50
N ALA A 13 12.41 -7.53 2.44
CA ALA A 13 12.00 -6.13 2.39
C ALA A 13 12.65 -5.24 3.45
N GLY A 14 12.84 -5.76 4.66
CA GLY A 14 13.47 -5.04 5.78
C GLY A 14 14.97 -4.80 5.61
N ASN A 15 15.61 -5.48 4.67
CA ASN A 15 17.02 -5.29 4.34
C ASN A 15 17.23 -4.35 3.14
N LEU A 16 16.14 -3.86 2.53
CA LEU A 16 16.23 -2.89 1.43
C LEU A 16 16.85 -1.59 1.95
N SER A 17 17.80 -1.06 1.19
CA SER A 17 18.39 0.24 1.44
C SER A 17 17.39 1.38 1.22
N ASP A 18 17.70 2.55 1.78
CA ASP A 18 16.90 3.76 1.56
C ASP A 18 16.77 4.13 0.08
N VAL A 19 17.79 3.81 -0.73
CA VAL A 19 17.80 4.03 -2.17
C VAL A 19 16.78 3.11 -2.85
N GLU A 20 16.79 1.82 -2.55
CA GLU A 20 15.83 0.85 -3.10
C GLU A 20 14.39 1.19 -2.67
N LEU A 21 14.19 1.57 -1.40
CA LEU A 21 12.88 2.01 -0.90
C LEU A 21 12.39 3.28 -1.60
N ARG A 22 13.29 4.23 -1.88
CA ARG A 22 12.98 5.43 -2.66
C ARG A 22 12.58 5.10 -4.09
N GLU A 23 13.28 4.18 -4.75
CA GLU A 23 12.96 3.75 -6.11
C GLU A 23 11.58 3.07 -6.19
N ILE A 24 11.28 2.17 -5.25
CA ILE A 24 9.97 1.53 -5.12
C ILE A 24 8.87 2.58 -4.92
N SER A 25 9.12 3.55 -4.04
CA SER A 25 8.18 4.64 -3.76
C SER A 25 7.94 5.52 -5.00
N GLN A 26 9.00 5.86 -5.73
CA GLN A 26 8.90 6.65 -6.97
C GLN A 26 8.09 5.93 -8.04
N LYS A 27 8.32 4.62 -8.21
CA LYS A 27 7.54 3.77 -9.13
C LYS A 27 6.06 3.78 -8.76
N SER A 28 5.74 3.61 -7.47
CA SER A 28 4.36 3.64 -6.98
C SER A 28 3.67 4.98 -7.25
N VAL A 29 4.34 6.09 -6.94
CA VAL A 29 3.82 7.45 -7.17
C VAL A 29 3.59 7.71 -8.66
N ASN A 30 4.50 7.27 -9.54
CA ASN A 30 4.35 7.44 -10.98
C ASN A 30 3.11 6.70 -11.51
N VAL A 31 2.83 5.49 -11.02
CA VAL A 31 1.61 4.75 -11.37
C VAL A 31 0.35 5.48 -10.88
N LEU A 32 0.35 5.95 -9.63
CA LEU A 32 -0.79 6.68 -9.04
C LEU A 32 -1.11 7.96 -9.83
N LYS A 33 -0.09 8.71 -10.26
CA LYS A 33 -0.28 9.88 -11.14
C LYS A 33 -1.05 9.52 -12.41
N GLY A 34 -0.80 8.35 -13.00
CA GLY A 34 -1.50 7.86 -14.18
C GLY A 34 -2.88 7.23 -13.92
N MET A 35 -3.27 7.04 -12.66
CA MET A 35 -4.58 6.54 -12.27
C MET A 35 -5.54 7.65 -11.80
N GLY A 36 -4.99 8.84 -11.53
CA GLY A 36 -5.76 9.99 -11.08
C GLY A 36 -6.07 9.98 -9.58
N PRO A 37 -6.83 10.97 -9.09
CA PRO A 37 -6.97 11.27 -7.67
C PRO A 37 -7.89 10.32 -6.89
N ALA A 38 -8.59 9.40 -7.59
CA ALA A 38 -9.52 8.47 -6.95
C ALA A 38 -8.80 7.42 -6.08
N ILE A 39 -7.51 7.19 -6.29
CA ILE A 39 -6.69 6.30 -5.48
C ILE A 39 -5.51 7.08 -4.89
N GLN A 40 -5.25 6.87 -3.61
CA GLN A 40 -4.20 7.55 -2.88
C GLN A 40 -3.46 6.57 -1.99
N TRP A 41 -2.13 6.55 -2.10
CA TRP A 41 -1.27 5.91 -1.12
C TRP A 41 -1.08 6.84 0.08
N LEU A 42 -1.37 6.36 1.29
CA LEU A 42 -1.14 7.13 2.52
C LEU A 42 0.27 6.90 3.06
N HIS A 43 0.62 5.64 3.30
CA HIS A 43 1.93 5.22 3.81
C HIS A 43 2.10 3.71 3.68
N SER A 44 3.33 3.24 3.92
CA SER A 44 3.67 1.83 4.00
C SER A 44 4.53 1.56 5.23
N TYR A 45 4.34 0.38 5.82
CA TYR A 45 5.21 -0.18 6.85
C TYR A 45 6.06 -1.27 6.21
N VAL A 46 7.38 -1.09 6.22
CA VAL A 46 8.33 -2.11 5.82
C VAL A 46 8.65 -2.95 7.05
N THR A 47 8.50 -4.27 6.93
CA THR A 47 8.82 -5.23 8.00
C THR A 47 9.91 -6.18 7.50
N GLY A 48 10.08 -7.39 8.07
CA GLY A 48 11.08 -8.36 7.60
C GLY A 48 10.89 -8.76 6.12
N ASP A 49 9.89 -9.60 5.84
CA ASP A 49 9.62 -10.14 4.49
C ASP A 49 8.35 -9.58 3.84
N LYS A 50 7.74 -8.58 4.48
CA LYS A 50 6.47 -8.00 4.04
C LYS A 50 6.47 -6.50 4.09
N VAL A 51 5.73 -5.91 3.17
CA VAL A 51 5.35 -4.49 3.21
C VAL A 51 3.84 -4.41 3.36
N TYR A 52 3.39 -3.63 4.35
CA TYR A 52 1.99 -3.34 4.59
C TYR A 52 1.69 -1.94 4.11
N CYS A 53 0.82 -1.79 3.11
CA CYS A 53 0.46 -0.48 2.59
C CYS A 53 -0.94 -0.06 3.01
N VAL A 54 -1.14 1.23 3.27
CA VAL A 54 -2.45 1.81 3.57
C VAL A 54 -2.85 2.75 2.44
N TYR A 55 -3.98 2.46 1.79
CA TYR A 55 -4.47 3.21 0.64
C TYR A 55 -5.90 3.71 0.90
N LEU A 56 -6.25 4.85 0.32
CA LEU A 56 -7.63 5.24 0.06
C LEU A 56 -7.94 4.93 -1.41
N ALA A 57 -9.06 4.25 -1.68
CA ALA A 57 -9.44 3.89 -3.05
C ALA A 57 -10.97 3.72 -3.15
N PRO A 58 -11.59 3.80 -4.34
CA PRO A 58 -13.03 3.59 -4.48
C PRO A 58 -13.43 2.14 -4.17
N ASP A 59 -12.57 1.18 -4.53
CA ASP A 59 -12.79 -0.26 -4.39
C ASP A 59 -11.46 -1.02 -4.41
N GLU A 60 -11.54 -2.34 -4.20
CA GLU A 60 -10.39 -3.24 -4.25
C GLU A 60 -9.79 -3.35 -5.67
N ALA A 61 -10.60 -3.19 -6.71
CA ALA A 61 -10.15 -3.32 -8.10
C ALA A 61 -9.16 -2.20 -8.46
N ALA A 62 -9.39 -0.98 -8.00
CA ALA A 62 -8.43 0.13 -8.14
C ALA A 62 -7.08 -0.19 -7.48
N VAL A 63 -7.07 -0.82 -6.31
CA VAL A 63 -5.84 -1.23 -5.62
C VAL A 63 -5.11 -2.33 -6.40
N ARG A 64 -5.85 -3.31 -6.92
CA ARG A 64 -5.30 -4.38 -7.78
C ARG A 64 -4.71 -3.82 -9.07
N GLU A 65 -5.38 -2.84 -9.69
CA GLU A 65 -4.89 -2.20 -10.91
C GLU A 65 -3.60 -1.40 -10.67
N HIS A 66 -3.49 -0.70 -9.53
CA HIS A 66 -2.23 -0.04 -9.12
C HIS A 66 -1.10 -1.06 -9.01
N ALA A 67 -1.34 -2.17 -8.31
CA ALA A 67 -0.36 -3.23 -8.13
C ALA A 67 0.06 -3.83 -9.48
N ARG A 68 -0.90 -4.11 -10.38
CA ARG A 68 -0.66 -4.63 -11.73
C ARG A 68 0.19 -3.68 -12.57
N ARG A 69 -0.15 -2.38 -12.62
CA ARG A 69 0.61 -1.37 -13.36
C ARG A 69 2.00 -1.15 -12.80
N GLY A 70 2.15 -1.21 -11.47
CA GLY A 70 3.42 -1.05 -10.78
C GLY A 70 4.29 -2.30 -10.73
N GLY A 71 3.76 -3.46 -11.14
CA GLY A 71 4.44 -4.75 -10.97
C GLY A 71 4.73 -5.06 -9.50
N PHE A 72 3.85 -4.61 -8.59
CA PHE A 72 3.97 -4.89 -7.16
C PHE A 72 3.10 -6.09 -6.81
N PRO A 73 3.54 -6.95 -5.87
CA PRO A 73 2.66 -7.97 -5.33
C PRO A 73 1.54 -7.31 -4.51
N ALA A 74 0.34 -7.87 -4.57
CA ALA A 74 -0.81 -7.48 -3.74
C ALA A 74 -1.50 -8.76 -3.24
N ASN A 75 -0.74 -9.53 -2.45
CA ASN A 75 -1.10 -10.88 -2.00
C ASN A 75 -2.45 -10.87 -1.27
N ARG A 76 -2.69 -9.85 -0.45
CA ARG A 76 -3.99 -9.64 0.22
C ARG A 76 -4.35 -8.17 0.23
N ILE A 77 -5.61 -7.88 -0.07
CA ILE A 77 -6.18 -6.54 0.05
C ILE A 77 -7.38 -6.66 0.98
N SER A 78 -7.37 -5.90 2.07
CA SER A 78 -8.40 -5.95 3.10
C SER A 78 -9.01 -4.57 3.27
N ALA A 79 -10.32 -4.46 3.04
CA ALA A 79 -11.07 -3.24 3.35
C ALA A 79 -11.06 -3.01 4.87
N VAL A 80 -10.60 -1.83 5.30
CA VAL A 80 -10.62 -1.43 6.70
C VAL A 80 -12.06 -1.17 7.12
N ARG A 81 -12.56 -1.96 8.07
CA ARG A 81 -13.93 -1.82 8.60
C ARG A 81 -14.02 -0.83 9.75
N ARG A 82 -13.03 -0.83 10.63
CA ARG A 82 -12.87 0.10 11.76
C ARG A 82 -11.39 0.29 12.05
N LEU A 83 -11.03 1.48 12.52
CA LEU A 83 -9.75 1.74 13.17
C LEU A 83 -10.00 1.68 14.67
N ILE A 84 -9.09 1.05 15.39
CA ILE A 84 -9.05 1.10 16.85
C ILE A 84 -7.67 1.62 17.25
N ASP A 85 -7.65 2.43 18.28
CA ASP A 85 -6.44 2.98 18.90
C ASP A 85 -6.74 3.22 20.40
N PRO A 86 -5.79 3.70 21.23
CA PRO A 86 -6.05 3.92 22.65
C PRO A 86 -7.29 4.80 22.97
N THR A 87 -7.71 5.70 22.06
CA THR A 87 -8.93 6.51 22.25
C THR A 87 -10.22 5.72 22.08
N THR A 88 -10.16 4.52 21.48
CA THR A 88 -11.30 3.62 21.37
C THR A 88 -11.59 2.88 22.69
N ALA A 89 -10.68 2.94 23.65
CA ALA A 89 -10.86 2.34 24.98
C ALA A 89 -11.59 3.26 25.98
N GLU A 90 -11.89 4.50 25.57
CA GLU A 90 -12.65 5.50 26.35
C GLU A 90 -14.16 5.43 26.07
#